data_AF-A0A8X6GE91-F1
#
_entry.id   AF-A0A8X6GE91-F1
#
_cell.length_a   1.000
_cell.length_b   1.000
_cell.length_c   1.000
_cell.angle_alpha   90.00
_cell.angle_beta   90.00
_cell.angle_gamma   90.00
#
_symmetry.space_group_name_H-M   'P 1'
#
loop_
_entity.id
_entity.type
_entity.pdbx_description
1 polymer ?
#
loop_
_entity_poly.entity_id
_entity_poly.type
_entity_poly.pdbx_seq_one_letter_code
_entity_poly.pdbx_strand_id
1 'polypeptide(L)'
;GKPLNYGIRVSRCLVKEEIRVEVIHIVVLSIVTLLVILLCIGTALDSYLSRRKDDNGKPLPLNIFQQILLAFSVYTNAQKLCSFNSKTSEMKSLHGIRALSMTWVILGHTYIWINFQALTKSSAASSWLNNIEFEAILNGWLSVSSFIFLSGLLTTYTTLQYMEKTSGKINIFLYIIRRFLRLYPSVLLVLGSCFSCL
;
A
#
# COMPACT_ATOMS: atom_id res chain seq x y z
N GLY A 1 -19.60 -55.37 5.21
CA GLY A 1 -20.48 -54.56 4.33
C GLY A 1 -19.78 -54.37 3.01
N LYS A 2 -20.48 -54.59 1.89
CA LYS A 2 -19.93 -54.42 0.53
C LYS A 2 -19.55 -52.95 0.29
N PRO A 3 -18.46 -52.64 -0.44
CA PRO A 3 -18.16 -51.27 -0.84
C PRO A 3 -19.24 -50.78 -1.81
N LEU A 4 -19.96 -49.72 -1.41
CA LEU A 4 -20.93 -49.05 -2.27
C LEU A 4 -20.16 -48.33 -3.38
N ASN A 5 -20.20 -48.91 -4.57
CA ASN A 5 -19.62 -48.37 -5.79
C ASN A 5 -20.51 -47.25 -6.33
N TYR A 6 -20.54 -46.12 -5.62
CA TYR A 6 -21.12 -44.89 -6.13
C TYR A 6 -20.08 -44.27 -7.06
N GLY A 7 -20.36 -44.30 -8.37
CA GLY A 7 -19.58 -43.65 -9.42
C GLY A 7 -19.67 -42.13 -9.36
N ILE A 8 -19.33 -41.53 -8.21
CA ILE A 8 -19.22 -40.09 -8.05
C ILE A 8 -17.82 -39.72 -8.53
N ARG A 9 -17.72 -39.21 -9.76
CA ARG A 9 -16.51 -38.52 -10.23
C ARG A 9 -16.38 -37.22 -9.42
N VAL A 10 -15.56 -37.26 -8.37
CA VAL A 10 -15.16 -36.05 -7.67
C VAL A 10 -14.21 -35.29 -8.60
N SER A 11 -14.68 -34.23 -9.25
CA SER A 11 -13.88 -33.49 -10.26
C SER A 11 -12.64 -32.79 -9.70
N ARG A 12 -12.44 -32.76 -8.37
CA ARG A 12 -11.21 -32.29 -7.72
C ARG A 12 -11.01 -33.04 -6.40
N CYS A 13 -9.99 -33.90 -6.32
CA CYS A 13 -9.45 -34.34 -5.04
C CYS A 13 -8.71 -33.16 -4.40
N LEU A 14 -9.41 -32.38 -3.59
CA LEU A 14 -8.76 -31.43 -2.69
C LEU A 14 -8.24 -32.25 -1.50
N VAL A 15 -7.00 -32.71 -1.64
CA VAL A 15 -6.23 -33.18 -0.47
C VAL A 15 -6.12 -31.97 0.46
N LYS A 16 -6.51 -32.15 1.72
CA LYS A 16 -6.22 -31.19 2.78
C LYS A 16 -4.71 -31.27 3.03
N GLU A 17 -3.92 -30.61 2.19
CA GLU A 17 -2.49 -30.46 2.43
C GLU A 17 -2.31 -29.69 3.74
N GLU A 18 -1.45 -30.20 4.61
CA GLU A 18 -0.96 -29.43 5.74
C GLU A 18 -0.33 -28.16 5.19
N ILE A 19 -0.78 -27.00 5.67
CA ILE A 19 -0.22 -25.70 5.33
C ILE A 19 1.24 -25.74 5.76
N ARG A 20 2.14 -26.09 4.83
CA ARG A 20 3.57 -25.92 5.07
C ARG A 20 3.78 -24.44 5.12
N VAL A 21 3.92 -23.92 6.34
CA VAL A 21 4.31 -22.54 6.56
C VAL A 21 5.67 -22.39 5.94
N GLU A 22 5.69 -21.86 4.72
CA GLU A 22 6.93 -21.62 4.02
C GLU A 22 7.74 -20.63 4.86
N VAL A 23 9.06 -20.78 4.89
CA VAL A 23 9.96 -19.92 5.67
C VAL A 23 9.68 -18.44 5.38
N ILE A 24 9.25 -18.15 4.15
CA ILE A 24 8.82 -16.83 3.67
C ILE A 24 7.65 -16.26 4.50
N HIS A 25 6.63 -17.05 4.85
CA HIS A 25 5.49 -16.57 5.64
C HIS A 25 5.89 -16.17 7.05
N ILE A 26 6.79 -16.95 7.68
CA ILE A 26 7.33 -16.66 9.01
C ILE A 26 8.16 -15.37 8.96
N VAL A 27 8.99 -15.22 7.93
CA VAL A 27 9.80 -14.02 7.72
C VAL A 27 8.91 -12.79 7.49
N VAL A 28 7.91 -12.85 6.62
CA VAL A 28 6.99 -11.74 6.35
C VAL A 28 6.19 -11.37 7.60
N LEU A 29 5.63 -12.36 8.31
CA LEU A 29 4.87 -12.11 9.54
C LEU A 29 5.76 -11.49 10.64
N SER A 30 7.00 -11.94 10.77
CA SER A 30 7.95 -11.37 11.74
C SER A 30 8.31 -9.92 11.41
N ILE A 31 8.52 -9.59 10.13
CA ILE A 31 8.80 -8.21 9.70
C ILE A 31 7.58 -7.32 9.91
N VAL A 32 6.39 -7.78 9.53
CA VAL A 32 5.15 -7.01 9.69
C VAL A 32 4.83 -6.77 11.17
N THR A 33 4.96 -7.78 12.01
CA THR A 33 4.75 -7.63 13.46
C THR A 33 5.75 -6.68 14.09
N LEU A 34 7.04 -6.77 13.72
CA LEU A 34 8.07 -5.82 14.16
C LEU A 34 7.77 -4.38 13.73
N LEU A 35 7.33 -4.18 12.49
CA LEU A 35 6.91 -2.86 12.01
C LEU A 35 5.71 -2.33 12.79
N VAL A 36 4.69 -3.15 13.03
CA VAL A 36 3.51 -2.77 13.84
C VAL A 36 3.94 -2.36 15.26
N ILE A 37 4.85 -3.12 15.89
CA ILE A 37 5.38 -2.78 17.21
C ILE A 37 6.08 -1.42 17.19
N LEU A 38 6.93 -1.16 16.20
CA LEU A 38 7.61 0.14 16.05
C LEU A 38 6.62 1.29 15.85
N LEU A 39 5.55 1.09 15.07
CA LEU A 39 4.48 2.08 14.87
C LEU A 39 3.72 2.35 16.18
N CYS A 40 3.40 1.31 16.95
CA CYS A 40 2.74 1.45 18.24
C CYS A 40 3.62 2.22 19.24
N ILE A 41 4.90 1.88 19.34
CA ILE A 41 5.86 2.56 20.22
C ILE A 41 6.03 4.03 19.80
N GLY A 42 6.23 4.29 18.51
CA GLY A 42 6.35 5.65 17.97
C GLY A 42 5.11 6.50 18.25
N THR A 43 3.92 5.93 18.06
CA THR A 43 2.63 6.61 18.31
C THR A 43 2.37 6.84 19.79
N ALA A 44 2.73 5.89 20.66
CA ALA A 44 2.62 6.03 22.11
C ALA A 44 3.57 7.11 22.65
N LEU A 45 4.82 7.14 22.17
CA LEU A 45 5.79 8.18 22.51
C LEU A 45 5.33 9.55 22.04
N ASP A 46 4.82 9.66 20.81
CA ASP A 46 4.29 10.90 20.27
C ASP A 46 3.08 11.40 21.07
N SER A 47 2.18 10.50 21.46
CA SER A 47 1.04 10.83 22.33
C SER A 47 1.47 11.28 23.73
N TYR A 48 2.51 10.66 24.30
CA TYR A 48 3.07 11.02 25.60
C TYR A 48 3.77 12.38 25.56
N LEU A 49 4.60 12.62 24.54
CA LEU A 49 5.30 13.89 24.33
C LEU A 49 4.35 15.02 23.95
N SER A 50 3.29 14.75 23.18
CA SER A 50 2.28 15.75 22.84
C SER A 50 1.47 16.22 24.06
N ARG A 51 1.35 15.36 25.09
CA ARG A 51 0.72 15.71 26.38
C ARG A 51 1.67 16.47 27.30
N ARG A 52 2.96 16.17 27.22
CA ARG A 52 4.01 16.85 27.98
C ARG A 52 4.46 18.06 27.17
N LYS A 53 3.74 19.18 27.24
CA LYS A 53 4.26 20.46 26.74
C LYS A 53 5.05 21.14 27.86
N ASP A 54 6.13 21.83 27.50
CA ASP A 54 6.82 22.74 28.41
C ASP A 54 5.84 23.81 28.94
N ASP A 55 6.15 24.48 30.06
CA ASP A 55 5.32 25.56 30.61
C ASP A 55 5.01 26.67 29.58
N ASN A 56 5.86 26.80 28.55
CA ASN A 56 5.70 27.73 27.43
C ASN A 56 4.90 27.16 26.24
N GLY A 57 4.31 25.97 26.34
CA GLY A 57 3.57 25.30 25.27
C GLY A 57 4.43 24.73 24.14
N LYS A 58 5.76 24.74 24.28
CA LYS A 58 6.72 24.27 23.25
C LYS A 58 7.00 22.75 23.40
N PRO A 59 7.27 22.03 22.30
CA PRO A 59 7.67 20.62 22.36
C PRO A 59 9.02 20.49 23.08
N LEU A 60 9.16 19.50 23.96
CA LEU A 60 10.44 19.24 24.67
C LEU A 60 11.56 18.91 23.69
N PRO A 61 12.84 19.23 24.03
CA PRO A 61 13.98 18.79 23.23
C PRO A 61 14.03 17.26 23.19
N LEU A 62 13.99 16.68 21.98
CA LEU A 62 14.02 15.23 21.77
C LEU A 62 15.44 14.74 21.45
N ASN A 63 15.81 13.60 22.03
CA ASN A 63 17.01 12.85 21.66
C ASN A 63 16.89 12.26 20.25
N ILE A 64 18.02 11.97 19.59
CA ILE A 64 18.05 11.39 18.23
C ILE A 64 17.19 10.11 18.13
N PHE A 65 17.27 9.22 19.12
CA PHE A 65 16.43 8.02 19.17
C PHE A 65 14.93 8.33 19.23
N GLN A 66 14.54 9.35 20.00
CA GLN A 66 13.14 9.77 20.10
C GLN A 66 12.68 10.42 18.79
N GLN A 67 13.54 11.17 18.10
CA GLN A 67 13.23 11.72 16.77
C GLN A 67 13.00 10.61 15.74
N ILE A 68 13.84 9.57 15.75
CA ILE A 68 13.66 8.40 14.87
C ILE A 68 12.33 7.70 15.18
N LEU A 69 12.00 7.46 16.45
CA LEU A 69 10.73 6.83 16.83
C LEU A 69 9.52 7.71 16.50
N LEU A 70 9.64 9.03 16.63
CA LEU A 70 8.59 9.97 16.24
C LEU A 70 8.35 9.95 14.73
N ALA A 71 9.38 9.66 13.92
CA ALA A 71 9.23 9.50 12.48
C ALA A 71 8.34 8.31 12.09
N PHE A 72 8.18 7.32 12.97
CA PHE A 72 7.26 6.19 12.83
C PHE A 72 5.88 6.43 13.48
N SER A 73 5.63 7.58 14.11
CA SER A 73 4.33 7.87 14.71
C SER A 73 3.25 7.96 13.63
N VAL A 74 2.19 7.16 13.77
CA VAL A 74 1.05 7.21 12.86
C VAL A 74 0.27 8.50 13.07
N TYR A 75 0.13 8.99 14.29
CA TYR A 75 -0.69 10.16 14.61
C TYR A 75 -0.15 11.44 13.95
N THR A 76 1.11 11.80 14.21
CA THR A 76 1.72 12.99 13.61
C THR A 76 1.86 12.86 12.09
N ASN A 77 2.20 11.68 11.57
CA ASN A 77 2.30 11.49 10.12
C ASN A 77 0.93 11.55 9.45
N ALA A 78 -0.12 10.97 10.05
CA ALA A 78 -1.49 11.07 9.56
C ALA A 78 -1.99 12.51 9.63
N GLN A 79 -1.73 13.24 10.73
CA GLN A 79 -2.10 14.65 10.83
C GLN A 79 -1.38 15.50 9.78
N LYS A 80 -0.08 15.25 9.51
CA LYS A 80 0.66 15.91 8.43
C LYS A 80 0.09 15.57 7.05
N LEU A 81 -0.24 14.30 6.81
CA LEU A 81 -0.84 13.83 5.54
C LEU A 81 -2.25 14.39 5.32
N CYS A 82 -3.05 14.53 6.37
CA CYS A 82 -4.39 15.10 6.33
C CYS A 82 -4.39 16.63 6.45
N SER A 83 -3.26 17.25 6.81
CA SER A 83 -3.15 18.70 6.84
C SER A 83 -3.08 19.25 5.42
N PHE A 84 -4.21 19.75 4.92
CA PHE A 84 -4.32 20.40 3.61
C PHE A 84 -3.61 21.78 3.51
N ASN A 85 -2.80 22.13 4.52
CA ASN A 85 -2.12 23.41 4.66
C ASN A 85 -0.75 23.45 3.98
N SER A 86 -0.63 22.89 2.78
CA SER A 86 0.55 23.08 1.94
C SER A 86 0.53 24.52 1.40
N LYS A 87 1.45 25.36 1.90
CA LYS A 87 1.75 26.71 1.36
C LYS A 87 2.30 26.69 -0.07
N THR A 88 2.57 25.50 -0.62
CA THR A 88 3.04 25.33 -1.99
C THR A 88 1.86 25.34 -2.96
N SER A 89 2.03 26.07 -4.06
CA SER A 89 1.18 26.05 -5.25
C SER A 89 1.27 24.68 -5.97
N GLU A 90 1.09 23.60 -5.23
CA GLU A 90 0.90 22.28 -5.80
C GLU A 90 -0.57 22.11 -6.15
N MET A 91 -0.83 21.61 -7.35
CA MET A 91 -2.17 21.45 -7.92
C MET A 91 -3.01 20.50 -7.06
N LYS A 92 -3.77 21.05 -6.10
CA LYS A 92 -4.62 20.30 -5.16
C LYS A 92 -5.57 19.32 -5.86
N SER A 93 -6.01 19.66 -7.07
CA SER A 93 -6.83 18.79 -7.93
C SER A 93 -6.12 17.49 -8.32
N LEU A 94 -4.82 17.53 -8.64
CA LEU A 94 -4.04 16.34 -9.00
C LEU A 94 -3.89 15.38 -7.82
N HIS A 95 -3.72 15.91 -6.61
CA HIS A 95 -3.69 15.09 -5.39
C HIS A 95 -5.02 14.37 -5.16
N GLY A 96 -6.15 15.02 -5.46
CA GLY A 96 -7.48 14.41 -5.40
C GLY A 96 -7.66 13.27 -6.42
N ILE A 97 -7.29 13.50 -7.68
CA ILE A 97 -7.39 12.45 -8.73
C ILE A 97 -6.46 11.28 -8.41
N ARG A 98 -5.27 11.54 -7.85
CA ARG A 98 -4.34 10.50 -7.39
C ARG A 98 -4.95 9.65 -6.29
N ALA A 99 -5.65 10.26 -5.33
CA ALA A 99 -6.33 9.53 -4.26
C ALA A 99 -7.45 8.64 -4.83
N LEU A 100 -8.29 9.17 -5.72
CA LEU A 100 -9.34 8.39 -6.39
C LEU A 100 -8.77 7.22 -7.20
N SER A 101 -7.69 7.45 -7.93
CA SER A 101 -6.99 6.40 -8.69
C SER A 101 -6.38 5.33 -7.77
N MET A 102 -5.78 5.72 -6.63
CA MET A 102 -5.32 4.75 -5.62
C MET A 102 -6.47 3.92 -5.04
N THR A 103 -7.60 4.56 -4.69
CA THR A 103 -8.78 3.86 -4.18
C THR A 103 -9.31 2.84 -5.19
N TRP A 104 -9.34 3.20 -6.47
CA TRP A 104 -9.76 2.30 -7.54
C TRP A 104 -8.80 1.11 -7.71
N VAL A 105 -7.47 1.33 -7.65
CA VAL A 105 -6.49 0.24 -7.67
C VAL A 105 -6.68 -0.72 -6.49
N ILE A 106 -6.85 -0.19 -5.27
CA ILE A 106 -7.09 -1.00 -4.06
C ILE A 106 -8.35 -1.84 -4.21
N LEU A 107 -9.45 -1.21 -4.66
CA LEU A 107 -10.73 -1.89 -4.88
C LEU A 107 -10.57 -3.02 -5.91
N GLY A 108 -9.89 -2.77 -7.04
CA GLY A 108 -9.59 -3.78 -8.05
C GLY A 108 -8.84 -5.00 -7.47
N HIS A 109 -7.78 -4.75 -6.69
CA HIS A 109 -7.04 -5.82 -6.02
C HIS A 109 -7.90 -6.59 -5.02
N THR A 110 -8.64 -5.91 -4.14
CA THR A 110 -9.52 -6.56 -3.14
C THR A 110 -10.51 -7.51 -3.81
N TYR A 111 -11.13 -7.11 -4.92
CA TYR A 111 -12.07 -7.96 -5.65
C TYR A 111 -11.39 -9.17 -6.30
N ILE A 112 -10.22 -9.00 -6.92
CA ILE A 112 -9.47 -10.10 -7.54
C ILE A 112 -9.04 -11.11 -6.47
N TRP A 113 -8.42 -10.68 -5.38
CA TRP A 113 -7.90 -11.58 -4.34
C TRP A 113 -9.00 -12.37 -3.62
N ILE A 114 -10.15 -11.75 -3.35
CA ILE A 114 -11.26 -12.42 -2.63
C ILE A 114 -12.05 -13.34 -3.55
N ASN A 115 -12.26 -12.97 -4.82
CA ASN A 115 -13.24 -13.65 -5.67
C ASN A 115 -12.65 -14.53 -6.78
N PHE A 116 -11.33 -14.57 -6.98
CA PHE A 116 -10.73 -15.36 -8.06
C PHE A 116 -11.12 -16.86 -8.01
N GLN A 117 -11.24 -17.44 -6.80
CA GLN A 117 -11.69 -18.83 -6.63
C GLN A 117 -13.22 -19.02 -6.75
N ALA A 118 -14.02 -17.98 -6.51
CA ALA A 118 -15.48 -18.03 -6.61
C ALA A 118 -15.97 -17.85 -8.06
N LEU A 119 -15.27 -17.05 -8.85
CA LEU A 119 -15.57 -16.77 -10.26
C LEU A 119 -15.36 -17.99 -11.17
N THR A 120 -14.46 -18.92 -10.81
CA THR A 120 -14.15 -20.10 -11.64
C THR A 120 -15.19 -21.23 -11.56
N LYS A 121 -16.17 -21.15 -10.66
CA LYS A 121 -17.11 -22.27 -10.39
C LYS A 121 -18.60 -21.95 -10.51
N SER A 122 -19.01 -20.73 -10.85
CA SER A 122 -20.42 -20.36 -10.74
C SER A 122 -21.03 -19.96 -12.08
N SER A 123 -22.18 -20.55 -12.41
CA SER A 123 -23.12 -20.07 -13.43
C SER A 123 -23.62 -18.64 -13.16
N ALA A 124 -23.37 -18.09 -11.97
CA ALA A 124 -23.58 -16.68 -11.65
C ALA A 124 -22.53 -15.75 -12.27
N ALA A 125 -21.37 -16.23 -12.76
CA ALA A 125 -20.35 -15.37 -13.37
C ALA A 125 -20.90 -14.54 -14.54
N SER A 126 -21.85 -15.08 -15.30
CA SER A 126 -22.46 -14.38 -16.43
C SER A 126 -23.35 -13.19 -16.01
N SER A 127 -24.01 -13.22 -14.84
CA SER A 127 -24.79 -12.06 -14.38
C SER A 127 -23.92 -10.97 -13.76
N TRP A 128 -22.78 -11.34 -13.18
CA TRP A 128 -21.83 -10.39 -12.56
C TRP A 128 -21.03 -9.63 -13.63
N LEU A 129 -20.70 -10.29 -14.75
CA LEU A 129 -20.03 -9.68 -15.90
C LEU A 129 -20.88 -8.62 -16.62
N ASN A 130 -22.21 -8.63 -16.45
CA ASN A 130 -23.10 -7.65 -17.08
C ASN A 130 -23.27 -6.35 -16.27
N ASN A 131 -22.65 -6.25 -15.09
CA ASN A 131 -22.68 -5.03 -14.28
C ASN A 131 -21.48 -4.14 -14.60
N ILE A 132 -21.76 -2.87 -14.94
CA ILE A 132 -20.75 -1.85 -15.29
C ILE A 132 -19.70 -1.69 -14.17
N GLU A 133 -20.11 -1.85 -12.92
CA GLU A 133 -19.22 -1.78 -11.76
C GLU A 133 -18.16 -2.90 -11.79
N PHE A 134 -18.54 -4.10 -12.21
CA PHE A 134 -17.63 -5.25 -12.36
C PHE A 134 -16.76 -5.12 -13.61
N GLU A 135 -17.27 -4.52 -14.68
CA GLU A 135 -16.50 -4.20 -15.87
C GLU A 135 -15.38 -3.19 -15.58
N ALA A 136 -15.65 -2.17 -14.74
CA ALA A 136 -14.64 -1.21 -14.30
C ALA A 136 -13.55 -1.84 -13.40
N ILE A 137 -13.91 -2.88 -12.63
CA ILE A 137 -12.98 -3.66 -11.80
C ILE A 137 -12.11 -4.57 -12.67
N LEU A 138 -12.70 -5.24 -13.66
CA LEU A 138 -11.99 -6.10 -14.62
C LEU A 138 -11.05 -5.28 -15.51
N ASN A 139 -11.44 -4.06 -15.87
CA ASN A 139 -10.59 -3.07 -16.51
C ASN A 139 -9.63 -2.36 -15.53
N GLY A 140 -9.24 -3.01 -14.43
CA GLY A 140 -8.29 -2.45 -13.45
C GLY A 140 -6.96 -1.99 -14.05
N TRP A 141 -6.57 -2.50 -15.23
CA TRP A 141 -5.43 -2.01 -16.01
C TRP A 141 -5.52 -0.51 -16.33
N LEU A 142 -6.73 0.00 -16.61
CA LEU A 142 -6.96 1.42 -16.88
C LEU A 142 -6.69 2.28 -15.63
N SER A 143 -7.03 1.76 -14.45
CA SER A 143 -6.77 2.41 -13.17
C SER A 143 -5.27 2.51 -12.87
N VAL A 144 -4.53 1.43 -13.09
CA VAL A 144 -3.07 1.40 -12.94
C VAL A 144 -2.39 2.36 -13.94
N SER A 145 -2.87 2.38 -15.19
CA SER A 145 -2.37 3.27 -16.25
C SER A 145 -2.58 4.76 -15.90
N SER A 146 -3.74 5.09 -15.33
CA SER A 146 -4.05 6.45 -14.88
C SER A 146 -3.19 6.84 -13.67
N PHE A 147 -2.97 5.92 -12.72
CA PHE A 147 -2.13 6.13 -11.55
C PHE A 147 -0.67 6.43 -11.92
N ILE A 148 -0.09 5.65 -12.85
CA ILE A 148 1.30 5.85 -13.30
C ILE A 148 1.44 7.16 -14.06
N PHE A 149 0.48 7.50 -14.93
CA PHE A 149 0.48 8.76 -15.67
C PHE A 149 0.46 9.98 -14.75
N LEU A 150 -0.48 10.02 -13.79
CA LEU A 150 -0.58 11.12 -12.82
C LEU A 150 0.66 11.21 -11.92
N SER A 151 1.20 10.06 -11.52
CA SER A 151 2.43 10.01 -10.72
C SER A 151 3.63 10.56 -11.50
N GLY A 152 3.75 10.21 -12.79
CA GLY A 152 4.78 10.75 -13.69
C GLY A 152 4.64 12.26 -13.90
N LEU A 153 3.43 12.73 -14.20
CA LEU A 153 3.13 14.15 -14.42
C LEU A 153 3.51 15.01 -13.22
N LEU A 154 3.09 14.63 -12.01
CA LEU A 154 3.39 15.37 -10.78
C LEU A 154 4.89 15.37 -10.48
N THR A 155 5.55 14.22 -10.67
CA THR A 155 7.00 14.10 -10.53
C THR A 155 7.73 15.06 -11.47
N THR A 156 7.38 15.10 -12.75
CA THR A 156 7.98 16.01 -13.72
C THR A 156 7.72 17.46 -13.37
N TYR A 157 6.48 17.81 -13.02
CA TYR A 157 6.10 19.17 -12.61
C TYR A 157 6.90 19.67 -11.40
N THR A 158 7.04 18.84 -10.37
CA THR A 158 7.82 19.18 -9.17
C THR A 158 9.31 19.31 -9.49
N THR A 159 9.82 18.46 -10.38
CA THR A 159 11.22 18.50 -10.82
C THR A 159 11.51 19.78 -11.60
N LEU A 160 10.59 20.19 -12.48
CA LEU A 160 10.71 21.45 -13.24
C LEU A 160 10.74 22.66 -12.32
N GLN A 161 9.84 22.74 -11.34
CA GLN A 161 9.88 23.82 -10.33
C GLN A 161 11.19 23.85 -9.54
N TYR A 162 11.73 22.68 -9.20
CA TYR A 162 13.01 22.59 -8.51
C TYR A 162 14.17 23.04 -9.40
N MET A 163 14.17 22.67 -10.68
CA MET A 163 15.18 23.09 -11.66
C MET A 163 15.16 24.61 -11.90
N GLU A 164 13.98 25.21 -11.97
CA GLU A 164 13.81 26.66 -12.07
C GLU A 164 14.44 27.39 -10.87
N LYS A 165 14.21 26.87 -9.66
CA LYS A 165 14.78 27.44 -8.41
C LYS A 165 16.27 27.19 -8.23
N THR A 166 16.82 26.14 -8.83
CA THR A 166 18.22 25.70 -8.62
C THR A 166 19.10 25.99 -9.84
N SER A 167 18.62 26.81 -10.78
CA SER A 167 19.31 27.15 -12.04
C SER A 167 19.82 25.90 -12.78
N GLY A 168 19.00 24.85 -12.82
CA GLY A 168 19.29 23.60 -13.54
C GLY A 168 20.23 22.60 -12.83
N LYS A 169 20.72 22.88 -11.61
CA LYS A 169 21.59 21.92 -10.89
C LYS A 169 20.76 20.85 -10.19
N ILE A 170 20.58 19.70 -10.86
CA ILE A 170 19.96 18.51 -10.27
C ILE A 170 20.89 17.29 -10.36
N ASN A 171 21.13 16.62 -9.23
CA ASN A 171 21.79 15.32 -9.22
C ASN A 171 20.77 14.22 -9.57
N ILE A 172 20.61 13.96 -10.87
CA ILE A 172 19.68 12.95 -11.41
C ILE A 172 19.92 11.57 -10.78
N PHE A 173 21.18 11.19 -10.60
CA PHE A 173 21.54 9.92 -9.96
C PHE A 173 21.00 9.81 -8.53
N LEU A 174 21.20 10.84 -7.71
CA LEU A 174 20.70 10.88 -6.34
C LEU A 174 19.16 10.92 -6.28
N TYR A 175 18.54 11.61 -7.24
CA TYR A 175 17.09 11.66 -7.40
C TYR A 175 16.50 10.26 -7.68
N ILE A 176 17.11 9.54 -8.62
CA ILE A 176 16.71 8.18 -9.01
C ILE A 176 16.90 7.21 -7.83
N ILE A 177 18.04 7.26 -7.15
CA ILE A 177 18.30 6.39 -5.98
C ILE A 177 17.28 6.63 -4.87
N ARG A 178 17.00 7.89 -4.51
CA ARG A 178 15.99 8.21 -3.49
C ARG A 178 14.60 7.69 -3.87
N ARG A 179 14.26 7.73 -5.16
CA ARG A 179 13.00 7.19 -5.69
C ARG A 179 12.95 5.67 -5.58
N PHE A 180 14.02 4.97 -5.98
CA PHE A 180 14.11 3.51 -5.87
C PHE A 180 14.06 3.03 -4.41
N LEU A 181 14.83 3.65 -3.51
CA LEU A 181 14.86 3.28 -2.09
C LEU A 181 13.50 3.42 -1.40
N ARG A 182 12.62 4.32 -1.89
CA ARG A 182 11.27 4.49 -1.36
C ARG A 182 10.27 3.46 -1.90
N LEU A 183 10.40 3.06 -3.17
CA LEU A 183 9.46 2.15 -3.84
C LEU A 183 9.79 0.66 -3.60
N TYR A 184 11.07 0.35 -3.56
CA TYR A 184 11.58 -1.02 -3.46
C TYR A 184 11.09 -1.80 -2.23
N PRO A 185 10.99 -1.23 -1.02
CA PRO A 185 10.52 -1.96 0.16
C PRO A 185 9.06 -2.43 0.00
N SER A 186 8.22 -1.59 -0.59
CA SER A 186 6.81 -1.91 -0.82
C SER A 186 6.62 -2.93 -1.94
N VAL A 187 7.41 -2.82 -3.02
CA VAL A 187 7.37 -3.77 -4.14
C VAL A 187 7.87 -5.15 -3.70
N LEU A 188 8.96 -5.22 -2.93
CA LEU A 188 9.47 -6.49 -2.40
C LEU A 188 8.46 -7.19 -1.49
N LEU A 189 7.75 -6.45 -0.64
CA LEU A 189 6.72 -7.01 0.23
C LEU A 189 5.57 -7.60 -0.59
N VAL A 190 5.09 -6.87 -1.60
CA VAL A 190 4.00 -7.35 -2.48
C VAL A 190 4.45 -8.56 -3.30
N LEU A 191 5.62 -8.50 -3.93
CA LEU A 191 6.16 -9.63 -4.70
C LEU A 191 6.39 -10.86 -3.82
N GLY A 192 6.92 -10.69 -2.60
CA GLY A 192 7.07 -11.77 -1.64
C GLY A 192 5.72 -12.38 -1.26
N SER A 193 4.69 -11.56 -1.00
CA SER A 193 3.34 -12.05 -0.69
C SER A 193 2.63 -12.72 -1.88
N CYS A 194 2.94 -12.32 -3.10
CA CYS A 194 2.32 -12.85 -4.32
C CYS A 194 2.97 -14.18 -4.74
N PHE A 195 4.29 -14.30 -4.63
CA PHE A 195 5.02 -15.54 -4.90
C PHE A 195 4.60 -16.68 -3.95
N SER A 196 4.21 -16.32 -2.73
CA SER A 196 3.64 -17.23 -1.73
C SER A 196 2.20 -17.70 -2.00
N CYS A 197 1.48 -17.09 -2.96
CA CYS A 197 0.10 -17.45 -3.29
C CYS A 197 -0.02 -18.24 -4.61
N LEU A 198 1.08 -18.41 -5.33
CA LEU A 198 1.17 -19.20 -6.57
C LEU A 198 1.68 -20.61 -6.26
#